data_AF-A0A2V5T3H9-F1
#
_entry.id   AF-A0A2V5T3H9-F1
#
_cell.length_a   1.000
_cell.length_b   1.000
_cell.length_c   1.000
_cell.angle_alpha   90.00
_cell.angle_beta   90.00
_cell.angle_gamma   90.00
#
_symmetry.space_group_name_H-M   'P 1'
#
loop_
_entity.id
_entity.type
_entity.pdbx_description
1 polymer ?
#
loop_
_entity_poly.entity_id
_entity_poly.type
_entity_poly.pdbx_seq_one_letter_code
_entity_poly.pdbx_strand_id
1 'polypeptide(L)' 'MDLEQFREYCLSKVAATENMPFGEGVLVFKVAGKIFALEHWNTVELDSGIPETELRKMIDHSYELVVQKLPRKVRRQSL' A
#
# COMPACT_ATOMS: atom_id res chain seq x y z
N MET A 1 9.14 6.27 -9.92
CA MET A 1 7.70 5.96 -9.80
C MET A 1 7.00 7.27 -9.54
N ASP A 2 6.00 7.66 -10.32
CA ASP A 2 5.18 8.84 -10.02
C ASP A 2 3.95 8.47 -9.16
N LEU A 3 3.11 9.45 -8.83
CA LEU A 3 1.92 9.22 -7.99
C LEU A 3 0.90 8.27 -8.64
N GLU A 4 0.75 8.32 -9.96
CA GLU A 4 -0.19 7.47 -10.69
C GLU A 4 0.31 6.02 -10.69
N GLN A 5 1.58 5.81 -11.02
CA GLN A 5 2.25 4.49 -10.98
C GLN A 5 2.24 3.90 -9.56
N PHE A 6 2.44 4.73 -8.54
CA PHE A 6 2.35 4.31 -7.14
C PHE A 6 0.94 3.82 -6.80
N ARG A 7 -0.07 4.63 -7.13
CA ARG A 7 -1.49 4.29 -6.92
C ARG A 7 -1.86 3.00 -7.64
N GLU A 8 -1.54 2.89 -8.93
CA GLU A 8 -1.81 1.69 -9.72
C GLU A 8 -1.13 0.46 -9.14
N TYR A 9 0.13 0.59 -8.71
CA TYR A 9 0.84 -0.53 -8.11
C TYR A 9 0.25 -0.96 -6.77
N CYS A 10 -0.16 -0.03 -5.91
CA CYS A 10 -0.88 -0.36 -4.69
C CYS A 10 -2.23 -1.05 -4.99
N LEU A 11 -2.97 -0.59 -5.98
CA LEU A 11 -4.25 -1.19 -6.40
C LEU A 11 -4.10 -2.54 -7.10
N SER A 12 -2.92 -2.85 -7.65
CA SER A 12 -2.62 -4.17 -8.22
C SER A 12 -2.53 -5.29 -7.16
N LYS A 13 -2.42 -4.94 -5.87
CA LYS A 13 -2.40 -5.94 -4.79
C LYS A 13 -3.80 -6.54 -4.61
N VAL A 14 -3.86 -7.85 -4.38
CA VAL A 14 -5.14 -8.58 -4.26
C VAL A 14 -5.98 -7.97 -3.15
N ALA A 15 -7.24 -7.67 -3.46
CA ALA A 15 -8.20 -7.06 -2.53
C ALA A 15 -7.74 -5.73 -1.94
N ALA A 16 -6.83 -5.01 -2.62
CA ALA A 16 -6.49 -3.64 -2.26
C ALA A 16 -7.66 -2.69 -2.57
N THR A 17 -7.81 -1.70 -1.72
CA THR A 17 -8.79 -0.62 -1.84
C THR A 17 -8.12 0.70 -1.48
N GLU A 18 -8.62 1.81 -2.03
CA GLU A 18 -8.17 3.15 -1.67
C GLU A 18 -9.30 3.97 -1.07
N ASN A 19 -8.97 4.87 -0.15
CA ASN A 19 -9.89 5.90 0.33
C ASN A 19 -9.13 7.12 0.90
N MET A 20 -9.85 8.19 1.20
CA MET A 20 -9.34 9.42 1.82
C MET A 20 -9.99 9.68 3.18
N PRO A 21 -9.68 8.87 4.22
CA PRO A 21 -10.33 8.98 5.52
C PRO A 21 -9.90 10.23 6.32
N PHE A 22 -8.84 10.93 5.90
CA PHE A 22 -8.28 12.09 6.60
C PHE A 22 -8.51 13.41 5.85
N GLY A 23 -9.38 13.41 4.84
CA GLY A 23 -9.65 14.56 3.97
C GLY A 23 -9.00 14.45 2.60
N GLU A 24 -9.32 15.40 1.73
CA GLU A 24 -8.79 15.47 0.36
C GLU A 24 -7.26 15.61 0.38
N GLY A 25 -6.58 14.83 -0.46
CA GLY A 25 -5.12 14.83 -0.57
C GLY A 25 -4.40 13.72 0.20
N VAL A 26 -5.04 13.06 1.18
CA VAL A 26 -4.40 11.95 1.92
C VAL A 26 -4.94 10.61 1.43
N LEU A 27 -4.31 10.04 0.40
CA LEU A 27 -4.65 8.71 -0.09
C LEU A 27 -4.17 7.62 0.86
N VAL A 28 -5.03 6.64 1.12
CA VAL A 28 -4.76 5.51 1.98
C VAL A 28 -5.09 4.22 1.25
N PHE A 29 -4.15 3.28 1.23
CA PHE A 29 -4.37 1.96 0.64
C PHE A 29 -4.55 0.90 1.72
N LYS A 30 -5.58 0.08 1.55
CA LYS A 30 -6.02 -0.91 2.53
C LYS A 30 -6.17 -2.28 1.90
N VAL A 31 -5.84 -3.31 2.66
CA VAL A 31 -6.18 -4.71 2.38
C VAL A 31 -7.05 -5.24 3.52
N ALA A 32 -8.21 -5.81 3.17
CA ALA A 32 -9.20 -6.28 4.15
C ALA A 32 -9.54 -5.22 5.23
N GLY A 33 -9.64 -3.95 4.82
CA GLY A 33 -9.93 -2.82 5.72
C GLY A 33 -8.76 -2.33 6.59
N LYS A 34 -7.57 -2.94 6.50
CA LYS A 34 -6.36 -2.52 7.21
C LYS A 34 -5.40 -1.77 6.30
N ILE A 35 -4.86 -0.66 6.78
CA ILE A 35 -3.92 0.19 6.05
C ILE A 35 -2.59 -0.53 5.87
N PHE A 36 -2.05 -0.52 4.64
CA PHE A 36 -0.69 -1.01 4.34
C PHE A 36 0.18 0.03 3.62
N ALA A 37 -0.41 1.08 3.04
CA ALA A 37 0.33 2.23 2.55
C ALA A 37 -0.41 3.53 2.90
N LEU A 38 0.34 4.49 3.42
CA LEU A 38 -0.09 5.82 3.86
C LEU A 38 1.12 6.75 3.74
N GLU A 39 0.90 7.99 3.33
CA GLU A 39 1.94 9.01 3.16
C GLU A 39 2.66 9.42 4.46
N HIS A 40 2.06 9.21 5.64
CA HIS A 40 2.51 9.83 6.91
C HIS A 40 3.01 8.89 8.01
N TRP A 41 3.10 7.56 7.81
CA TRP A 41 3.69 6.69 8.85
C TRP A 41 5.23 6.66 8.76
N ASN A 42 5.74 6.68 7.52
CA ASN A 42 7.10 7.04 7.11
C ASN A 42 6.94 7.68 5.72
N THR A 43 7.50 8.86 5.49
CA THR A 43 7.37 9.54 4.20
C THR A 43 8.50 9.10 3.28
N VAL A 44 8.12 8.53 2.13
CA VAL A 44 9.05 8.21 1.03
C VAL A 44 8.75 9.18 -0.09
N GLU A 45 9.68 10.10 -0.34
CA GLU A 45 9.58 11.00 -1.47
C GLU A 45 9.83 10.21 -2.77
N LEU A 46 8.82 10.14 -3.63
CA LEU A 46 8.88 9.36 -4.87
C LEU A 46 9.96 9.89 -5.84
N ASP A 47 10.25 11.19 -5.77
CA ASP A 47 11.24 11.87 -6.61
C ASP A 47 12.64 11.96 -5.97
N SER A 48 12.87 11.33 -4.81
CA SER A 48 14.15 11.43 -4.10
C SER A 48 15.28 10.58 -4.72
N GLY A 49 15.08 10.05 -5.93
CA GLY A 49 16.05 9.21 -6.64
C GLY A 49 16.12 7.75 -6.17
N ILE A 50 15.16 7.29 -5.36
CA ILE A 50 15.06 5.87 -4.98
C ILE A 50 14.69 5.04 -6.23
N PRO A 51 15.44 3.97 -6.54
CA PRO A 51 15.09 3.09 -7.65
C PRO A 51 13.69 2.51 -7.48
N GLU A 52 12.93 2.45 -8.57
CA GLU A 52 11.55 1.93 -8.58
C GLU A 52 11.46 0.51 -8.01
N THR A 53 12.47 -0.32 -8.24
CA THR A 53 12.54 -1.68 -7.70
C THR A 53 12.57 -1.71 -6.18
N GLU A 54 13.23 -0.74 -5.54
CA GLU A 54 13.24 -0.63 -4.07
C GLU A 54 11.91 -0.10 -3.55
N LEU A 55 11.29 0.87 -4.24
CA LEU A 55 9.93 1.32 -3.89
C LEU A 55 8.93 0.15 -3.92
N ARG A 56 8.99 -0.67 -4.97
CA ARG A 56 8.15 -1.87 -5.10
C ARG A 56 8.38 -2.86 -3.96
N LYS A 57 9.65 -3.13 -3.60
CA LYS A 57 9.99 -4.00 -2.45
C LYS A 57 9.47 -3.46 -1.13
N MET A 58 9.57 -2.15 -0.90
CA MET A 58 9.05 -1.52 0.33
C MET A 58 7.54 -1.69 0.44
N ILE A 59 6.83 -1.50 -0.67
CA ILE A 59 5.37 -1.68 -0.75
C ILE A 59 4.97 -3.14 -0.54
N ASP A 60 5.66 -4.07 -1.21
CA ASP A 60 5.45 -5.52 -1.06
C ASP A 60 5.63 -5.94 0.39
N HIS A 61 6.73 -5.52 1.01
CA HIS A 61 7.04 -5.85 2.39
C HIS A 61 5.96 -5.33 3.35
N SER A 62 5.50 -4.08 3.17
CA SER A 62 4.44 -3.50 4.00
C SER A 62 3.11 -4.25 3.83
N TYR A 63 2.73 -4.58 2.59
CA TYR A 63 1.54 -5.36 2.27
C TYR A 63 1.58 -6.73 2.95
N GLU A 64 2.68 -7.46 2.80
CA GLU A 64 2.86 -8.79 3.37
C GLU A 64 2.78 -8.78 4.90
N LEU A 65 3.39 -7.80 5.56
CA LEU A 65 3.33 -7.64 7.02
C LEU A 65 1.89 -7.46 7.52
N VAL A 66 1.06 -6.73 6.77
CA VAL A 66 -0.37 -6.55 7.11
C VAL A 66 -1.13 -7.85 6.87
N VAL A 67 -0.93 -8.49 5.71
CA VAL A 67 -1.60 -9.76 5.37
C VAL A 67 -1.28 -10.86 6.38
N GLN A 68 -0.02 -11.00 6.80
CA GLN A 68 0.40 -12.00 7.79
C GLN A 68 -0.32 -11.84 9.14
N LYS A 69 -0.69 -10.60 9.50
CA LYS A 69 -1.44 -10.27 10.73
C LYS A 69 -2.96 -10.48 10.59
N LEU A 70 -3.47 -10.90 9.42
CA LEU A 70 -4.89 -11.18 9.23
C LEU A 70 -5.28 -12.61 9.69
N PRO A 71 -6.52 -12.79 10.17
CA PRO A 71 -7.06 -14.12 10.49
C PRO A 71 -6.96 -15.07 9.29
N ARG A 72 -6.73 -16.37 9.53
CA ARG A 72 -6.54 -17.40 8.48
C ARG A 72 -7.65 -17.40 7.42
N LYS A 73 -8.91 -17.19 7.84
CA LYS A 73 -10.07 -17.14 6.93
C LYS A 73 -10.00 -15.96 5.96
N VAL A 74 -9.48 -14.83 6.42
CA VAL A 74 -9.35 -13.58 5.63
C VAL A 74 -8.14 -13.66 4.70
N ARG A 75 -7.01 -14.22 5.15
CA ARG A 75 -5.83 -14.42 4.30
C ARG A 75 -6.11 -15.19 3.01
N ARG A 76 -7.02 -16.19 3.06
CA ARG A 76 -7.44 -16.95 1.87
C ARG A 76 -8.25 -16.14 0.84
N GLN A 77 -8.82 -15.00 1.23
CA GLN A 77 -9.52 -14.09 0.31
C GLN A 77 -8.59 -13.02 -0.27
N SER A 78 -7.36 -12.91 0.24
CA SER A 78 -6.34 -11.93 -0.17
C SER A 78 -5.15 -12.59 -0.89
N LEU A 79 -5.27 -13.88 -1.23
CA LEU A 79 -4.32 -14.68 -2.01
C LEU A 79 -4.93 -15.01 -3.37
#